data_AF-A0AAD7M363-F1
#
_entry.id   AF-A0AAD7M363-F1
#
_cell.length_a   1.000
_cell.length_b   1.000
_cell.length_c   1.000
_cell.angle_alpha   90.00
_cell.angle_beta   90.00
_cell.angle_gamma   90.00
#
_symmetry.space_group_name_H-M   'P 1'
#
loop_
_entity.id
_entity.type
_entity.pdbx_description
1 polymer ?
#
loop_
_entity_poly.entity_id
_entity_poly.type
_entity_poly.pdbx_seq_one_letter_code
_entity_poly.pdbx_strand_id
1 'polypeptide(L)'
;MEQSEKESIMAASGEASREFKTLVDAEDLDSLKQLQHLILGRLQDSNAVLSHFNEYSENCFAEFSGDISRNTRLLKSMKSDLDYVFQKLRSMKSKISATYPDAFADDSTTDIIDRRPDLEMPKERPSISQRERCRKLGQVVEERRQDKMGEAKKDHHF
;
A
#
# COMPACT_ATOMS: atom_id res chain seq x y z
N MET A 1 83.34 3.04 -13.78
CA MET A 1 82.24 3.92 -13.33
C MET A 1 80.89 3.39 -13.81
N GLU A 2 80.69 3.14 -15.12
CA GLU A 2 79.41 2.64 -15.66
C GLU A 2 78.86 1.33 -15.05
N GLN A 3 79.73 0.37 -14.71
CA GLN A 3 79.30 -0.91 -14.12
C GLN A 3 78.67 -0.71 -12.72
N SER A 4 79.24 0.22 -11.94
CA SER A 4 78.80 0.52 -10.58
C SER A 4 77.48 1.31 -10.56
N GLU A 5 77.26 2.19 -11.55
CA GLU A 5 75.96 2.86 -11.72
C GLU A 5 74.86 1.88 -12.11
N LYS A 6 75.14 0.94 -13.03
CA LYS A 6 74.16 -0.10 -13.40
C LYS A 6 73.75 -0.97 -12.21
N GLU A 7 74.69 -1.36 -11.37
CA GLU A 7 74.42 -2.13 -10.15
C GLU A 7 73.59 -1.32 -9.13
N SER A 8 73.90 -0.03 -8.96
CA SER A 8 73.14 0.87 -8.09
C SER A 8 71.70 1.07 -8.56
N ILE A 9 71.47 1.26 -9.86
CA ILE A 9 70.13 1.40 -10.45
C ILE A 9 69.33 0.10 -10.28
N MET A 10 69.96 -1.05 -10.47
CA MET A 10 69.31 -2.35 -10.32
C MET A 10 68.92 -2.63 -8.86
N ALA A 11 69.76 -2.24 -7.91
CA ALA A 11 69.45 -2.31 -6.48
C ALA A 11 68.29 -1.39 -6.10
N ALA A 12 68.32 -0.13 -6.53
CA ALA A 12 67.24 0.83 -6.29
C ALA A 12 65.91 0.39 -6.92
N SER A 13 65.94 -0.16 -8.13
CA SER A 13 64.77 -0.75 -8.78
C SER A 13 64.24 -1.97 -8.03
N GLY A 14 65.12 -2.80 -7.48
CA GLY A 14 64.74 -3.95 -6.67
C GLY A 14 64.08 -3.55 -5.35
N GLU A 15 64.58 -2.51 -4.70
CA GLU A 15 64.01 -1.95 -3.48
C GLU A 15 62.66 -1.28 -3.74
N ALA A 16 62.55 -0.46 -4.79
CA ALA A 16 61.28 0.13 -5.22
C ALA A 16 60.22 -0.94 -5.54
N SER A 17 60.59 -2.04 -6.20
CA SER A 17 59.67 -3.14 -6.49
C SER A 17 59.22 -3.90 -5.23
N ARG A 18 60.06 -3.96 -4.19
CA ARG A 18 59.69 -4.58 -2.90
C ARG A 18 58.68 -3.72 -2.15
N GLU A 19 58.93 -2.42 -2.06
CA GLU A 19 57.97 -1.47 -1.47
C GLU A 19 56.63 -1.47 -2.24
N PHE A 20 56.68 -1.57 -3.57
CA PHE A 20 55.43 -1.65 -4.35
C PHE A 20 54.58 -2.89 -4.03
N LYS A 21 55.21 -4.00 -3.59
CA LYS A 21 54.51 -5.23 -3.20
C LYS A 21 53.90 -5.15 -1.80
N THR A 22 54.37 -4.26 -0.94
CA THR A 22 53.80 -4.08 0.41
C THR A 22 52.56 -3.18 0.40
N LEU A 23 52.37 -2.40 -0.67
CA LEU A 23 51.20 -1.52 -0.83
C LEU A 23 49.88 -2.27 -1.00
N VAL A 24 49.92 -3.56 -1.35
CA VAL A 24 48.73 -4.38 -1.57
C VAL A 24 48.88 -5.69 -0.82
N ASP A 25 48.00 -5.89 0.15
CA ASP A 25 47.88 -7.17 0.84
C ASP A 25 46.96 -8.11 0.03
N ALA A 26 47.48 -9.28 -0.33
CA ALA A 26 46.75 -10.25 -1.15
C ALA A 26 45.66 -10.99 -0.35
N GLU A 27 45.83 -11.13 0.96
CA GLU A 27 44.86 -11.76 1.86
C GLU A 27 43.65 -10.84 2.09
N ASP A 28 43.88 -9.54 2.24
CA ASP A 28 42.83 -8.53 2.30
C ASP A 28 42.02 -8.48 0.99
N LEU A 29 42.70 -8.58 -0.16
CA LEU A 29 42.02 -8.63 -1.47
C LEU A 29 41.14 -9.88 -1.63
N ASP A 30 41.60 -11.05 -1.19
CA ASP A 30 40.80 -12.27 -1.25
C ASP A 30 39.64 -12.21 -0.25
N SER A 31 39.87 -11.67 0.96
CA SER A 31 38.83 -11.42 1.95
C SER A 31 37.76 -10.46 1.43
N LEU A 32 38.17 -9.38 0.76
CA LEU A 32 37.25 -8.43 0.12
C LEU A 32 36.42 -9.12 -0.98
N LYS A 33 37.06 -9.95 -1.80
CA LYS A 33 36.38 -10.72 -2.85
C LYS A 33 35.36 -11.70 -2.24
N GLN A 34 35.72 -12.42 -1.18
CA GLN A 34 34.81 -13.33 -0.46
C GLN A 34 33.59 -12.56 0.08
N LEU A 35 33.82 -11.40 0.69
CA LEU A 35 32.75 -10.55 1.21
C LEU A 35 31.81 -10.05 0.10
N GLN A 36 32.37 -9.67 -1.06
CA GLN A 36 31.58 -9.28 -2.22
C GLN A 36 30.70 -10.43 -2.74
N HIS A 37 31.20 -11.66 -2.78
CA HIS A 37 30.40 -12.82 -3.16
C HIS A 37 29.28 -13.10 -2.14
N LEU A 38 29.56 -12.95 -0.84
CA LEU A 38 28.55 -13.09 0.20
C LEU A 38 27.43 -12.04 0.06
N ILE A 39 27.81 -10.77 -0.17
CA ILE A 39 26.85 -9.68 -0.39
C ILE A 39 26.01 -9.97 -1.64
N LEU A 40 26.65 -10.38 -2.73
CA LEU A 40 25.96 -10.73 -3.97
C LEU A 40 24.94 -11.85 -3.76
N GLY A 41 25.33 -12.93 -3.08
CA GLY A 41 24.43 -14.05 -2.77
C GLY A 41 23.22 -13.61 -1.96
N ARG A 42 23.43 -12.80 -0.90
CA ARG A 42 22.33 -12.26 -0.08
C ARG A 42 21.37 -11.35 -0.85
N LEU A 43 21.90 -10.55 -1.78
CA LEU A 43 21.08 -9.71 -2.65
C LEU A 43 20.28 -10.53 -3.65
N GLN A 44 20.88 -11.60 -4.21
CA GLN A 44 20.19 -12.54 -5.08
C GLN A 44 19.06 -13.27 -4.34
N ASP A 45 19.32 -13.78 -3.13
CA ASP A 45 18.31 -14.43 -2.29
C ASP A 45 17.15 -13.48 -1.98
N SER A 46 17.47 -12.23 -1.60
CA SER A 46 16.45 -11.21 -1.33
C SER A 46 15.60 -10.89 -2.56
N ASN A 47 16.22 -10.81 -3.74
CA ASN A 47 15.51 -10.56 -4.98
C ASN A 47 14.59 -11.73 -5.37
N ALA A 48 15.02 -12.97 -5.13
CA ALA A 48 14.17 -14.14 -5.33
C ALA A 48 12.93 -14.10 -4.41
N VAL A 49 13.10 -13.76 -3.13
CA VAL A 49 11.97 -13.62 -2.19
C VAL A 49 11.03 -12.49 -2.62
N LEU A 50 11.56 -11.33 -3.03
CA LEU A 50 10.75 -10.21 -3.51
C LEU A 50 9.98 -10.54 -4.79
N SER A 51 10.61 -11.28 -5.71
CA SER A 51 9.96 -11.72 -6.94
C SER A 51 8.76 -12.64 -6.65
N HIS A 52 8.95 -13.62 -5.77
CA HIS A 52 7.87 -14.50 -5.32
C HIS A 52 6.78 -13.73 -4.57
N PHE A 53 7.15 -12.77 -3.72
CA PHE A 53 6.18 -11.92 -3.03
C PHE A 53 5.35 -11.09 -4.01
N ASN A 54 5.98 -10.50 -5.04
CA ASN A 54 5.29 -9.72 -6.05
C ASN A 54 4.26 -10.57 -6.80
N GLU A 55 4.67 -11.76 -7.29
CA GLU A 55 3.78 -12.70 -7.96
C GLU A 55 2.61 -13.14 -7.06
N TYR A 56 2.92 -13.52 -5.81
CA TYR A 56 1.90 -13.91 -4.84
C TYR A 56 0.91 -12.77 -4.56
N SER A 57 1.41 -11.55 -4.37
CA SER A 57 0.59 -10.38 -4.06
C SER A 57 -0.33 -10.01 -5.22
N GLU A 58 0.15 -10.14 -6.46
CA GLU A 58 -0.64 -9.91 -7.67
C GLU A 58 -1.77 -10.94 -7.79
N ASN A 59 -1.45 -12.22 -7.62
CA ASN A 59 -2.44 -13.31 -7.68
C ASN A 59 -3.51 -13.15 -6.59
N CYS A 60 -3.10 -12.90 -5.35
CA CYS A 60 -4.02 -12.69 -4.23
C CYS A 60 -4.94 -11.48 -4.47
N PHE A 61 -4.39 -10.38 -5.00
CA PHE A 61 -5.19 -9.20 -5.34
C PHE A 61 -6.17 -9.49 -6.48
N ALA A 62 -5.75 -10.20 -7.52
CA ALA A 62 -6.61 -10.55 -8.66
C ALA A 62 -7.81 -11.40 -8.22
N GLU A 63 -7.58 -12.41 -7.38
CA GLU A 63 -8.65 -13.25 -6.82
C GLU A 63 -9.60 -12.43 -5.95
N PHE A 64 -9.06 -11.71 -4.96
CA PHE A 64 -9.86 -10.96 -4.00
C PHE A 64 -10.67 -9.82 -4.66
N SER A 65 -10.06 -9.10 -5.61
CA SER A 65 -10.74 -8.03 -6.35
C SER A 65 -11.84 -8.59 -7.26
N GLY A 66 -11.65 -9.77 -7.85
CA GLY A 66 -12.66 -10.49 -8.61
C GLY A 66 -13.90 -10.82 -7.78
N ASP A 67 -13.70 -11.36 -6.58
CA ASP A 67 -14.79 -11.71 -5.67
C ASP A 67 -15.54 -10.49 -5.15
N ILE A 68 -14.83 -9.42 -4.76
CA ILE A 68 -15.46 -8.15 -4.36
C ILE A 68 -16.30 -7.59 -5.50
N SER A 69 -15.78 -7.60 -6.73
CA SER A 69 -16.49 -7.12 -7.91
C SER A 69 -17.76 -7.91 -8.16
N ARG A 70 -17.68 -9.25 -8.10
CA ARG A 70 -18.83 -10.16 -8.21
C ARG A 70 -19.88 -9.87 -7.13
N ASN A 71 -19.46 -9.81 -5.86
CA ASN A 71 -20.34 -9.56 -4.73
C ASN A 71 -21.01 -8.18 -4.83
N THR A 72 -20.27 -7.15 -5.24
CA THR A 72 -20.81 -5.80 -5.47
C THR A 72 -21.88 -5.80 -6.56
N ARG A 73 -21.68 -6.55 -7.65
CA ARG A 73 -22.70 -6.70 -8.70
C ARG A 73 -23.96 -7.39 -8.18
N LEU A 74 -23.81 -8.46 -7.41
CA LEU A 74 -24.94 -9.16 -6.78
C LEU A 74 -25.74 -8.23 -5.87
N LEU A 75 -25.07 -7.50 -4.97
CA LEU A 75 -25.71 -6.53 -4.08
C LEU A 75 -26.46 -5.44 -4.83
N LYS A 76 -25.91 -4.95 -5.96
CA LYS A 76 -26.61 -3.99 -6.83
C LYS A 76 -27.87 -4.58 -7.45
N SER A 77 -27.82 -5.84 -7.89
CA SER A 77 -29.00 -6.55 -8.41
C SER A 77 -30.07 -6.68 -7.33
N MET A 78 -29.71 -7.20 -6.16
CA MET A 78 -30.63 -7.38 -5.03
C MET A 78 -31.26 -6.05 -4.60
N LYS A 79 -30.48 -4.96 -4.59
CA LYS A 79 -31.01 -3.63 -4.33
C LYS A 79 -32.07 -3.22 -5.37
N SER A 80 -31.79 -3.42 -6.66
CA SER A 80 -32.73 -3.12 -7.74
C SER A 80 -34.03 -3.92 -7.60
N ASP A 81 -33.92 -5.19 -7.22
CA ASP A 81 -35.07 -6.06 -7.00
C ASP A 81 -35.93 -5.56 -5.82
N LEU A 82 -35.28 -5.16 -4.71
CA LEU A 82 -35.97 -4.54 -3.57
C LEU A 82 -36.64 -3.22 -3.95
N ASP A 83 -35.96 -2.36 -4.70
CA ASP A 83 -36.52 -1.09 -5.18
C ASP A 83 -37.79 -1.34 -6.02
N TYR A 84 -37.78 -2.37 -6.88
CA TYR A 84 -38.93 -2.78 -7.67
C TYR A 84 -40.09 -3.31 -6.80
N VAL A 85 -39.79 -4.17 -5.82
CA VAL A 85 -40.80 -4.68 -4.87
C VAL A 85 -41.45 -3.53 -4.11
N PHE A 86 -40.66 -2.59 -3.55
CA PHE A 86 -41.20 -1.43 -2.86
C PHE A 86 -42.03 -0.53 -3.78
N GLN A 87 -41.60 -0.34 -5.03
CA GLN A 87 -42.38 0.42 -6.01
C GLN A 87 -43.74 -0.25 -6.28
N LYS A 88 -43.78 -1.58 -6.43
CA LYS A 88 -45.02 -2.34 -6.60
C LYS A 88 -45.93 -2.25 -5.38
N LEU A 89 -45.39 -2.41 -4.17
CA LEU A 89 -46.15 -2.27 -2.93
C LEU A 89 -46.77 -0.87 -2.79
N ARG A 90 -46.00 0.19 -3.03
CA ARG A 90 -46.52 1.58 -3.03
C ARG A 90 -47.62 1.78 -4.07
N SER A 91 -47.43 1.24 -5.26
CA SER A 91 -48.42 1.33 -6.35
C SER A 91 -49.72 0.60 -6.00
N MET A 92 -49.62 -0.60 -5.40
CA MET A 92 -50.79 -1.37 -4.95
C MET A 92 -51.51 -0.67 -3.81
N LYS A 93 -50.77 -0.18 -2.81
CA LYS A 93 -51.33 0.60 -1.70
C LYS A 93 -52.10 1.82 -2.22
N SER A 94 -51.49 2.60 -3.11
CA SER A 94 -52.13 3.77 -3.72
C SER A 94 -53.44 3.44 -4.45
N LYS A 95 -53.48 2.34 -5.21
CA LYS A 95 -54.71 1.87 -5.87
C LYS A 95 -55.81 1.48 -4.88
N ILE A 96 -55.46 0.76 -3.83
CA ILE A 96 -56.40 0.34 -2.78
C ILE A 96 -56.93 1.57 -2.05
N SER A 97 -56.07 2.50 -1.63
CA SER A 97 -56.48 3.75 -0.98
C SER A 97 -57.42 4.61 -1.85
N ALA A 98 -57.23 4.59 -3.17
CA ALA A 98 -58.09 5.31 -4.10
C ALA A 98 -59.49 4.67 -4.25
N THR A 99 -59.59 3.34 -4.09
CA THR A 99 -60.86 2.61 -4.23
C THR A 99 -61.60 2.50 -2.89
N TYR A 100 -60.86 2.38 -1.79
CA TYR A 100 -61.35 2.20 -0.43
C TYR A 100 -60.55 3.12 0.51
N PRO A 101 -60.97 4.38 0.68
CA PRO A 101 -60.23 5.37 1.47
C PRO A 101 -60.19 5.04 2.97
N ASP A 102 -61.06 4.16 3.45
CA ASP A 102 -61.12 3.65 4.83
C ASP A 102 -60.28 2.38 5.04
N ALA A 103 -59.68 1.79 3.99
CA ALA A 103 -58.93 0.53 4.08
C ALA A 103 -57.60 0.64 4.84
N PHE A 104 -57.08 1.84 5.02
CA PHE A 104 -55.88 2.09 5.82
C PHE A 104 -56.27 3.11 6.90
N ALA A 105 -56.62 2.62 8.10
CA ALA A 105 -56.82 3.48 9.25
C ALA A 105 -55.55 4.30 9.52
N ASP A 106 -55.71 5.54 9.99
CA ASP A 106 -54.66 6.50 10.35
C ASP A 106 -53.78 6.06 11.54
N ASP A 107 -53.73 4.75 11.83
CA ASP A 107 -52.93 4.20 12.89
C ASP A 107 -51.47 4.37 12.51
N SER A 108 -50.96 5.50 13.01
CA SER A 108 -49.60 5.97 13.10
C SER A 108 -48.58 5.08 12.42
N THR A 109 -47.89 5.66 11.44
CA THR A 109 -46.48 5.42 11.10
C THR A 109 -45.80 4.48 12.08
N THR A 110 -46.09 3.19 11.97
CA THR A 110 -45.43 2.18 12.76
C THR A 110 -44.14 2.09 12.00
N ASP A 111 -43.14 2.83 12.47
CA ASP A 111 -41.79 2.66 12.00
C ASP A 111 -41.50 1.18 12.19
N ILE A 112 -41.63 0.41 11.11
CA ILE A 112 -41.21 -0.98 11.06
C ILE A 112 -39.68 -0.90 11.07
N ILE A 113 -39.15 -0.63 12.26
CA ILE A 113 -37.73 -0.60 12.55
C ILE A 113 -37.29 -2.05 12.40
N ASP A 114 -36.36 -2.29 11.47
CA ASP A 114 -35.73 -3.58 11.27
C ASP A 114 -35.03 -4.00 12.59
N ARG A 115 -35.60 -5.02 13.27
CA ARG A 115 -35.19 -5.46 14.62
C ARG A 115 -34.16 -6.59 14.60
N ARG A 116 -33.42 -6.78 13.51
CA ARG A 116 -32.38 -7.80 13.49
C ARG A 116 -31.25 -7.42 14.47
N PRO A 117 -30.77 -8.36 15.31
CA PRO A 117 -29.84 -8.07 16.41
C PRO A 117 -28.44 -7.62 15.94
N ASP A 118 -28.11 -7.81 14.66
CA ASP A 118 -26.85 -7.44 14.00
C ASP A 118 -26.90 -6.10 13.24
N LEU A 119 -28.05 -5.42 13.22
CA LEU A 119 -28.16 -4.11 12.58
C LEU A 119 -27.49 -3.04 13.44
N GLU A 120 -26.36 -2.49 12.98
CA GLU A 120 -25.87 -1.21 13.52
C GLU A 120 -26.98 -0.15 13.32
N MET A 121 -27.51 0.37 14.42
CA MET A 121 -28.44 1.50 14.40
C MET A 121 -27.85 2.61 13.54
N PRO A 122 -28.59 3.20 12.58
CA PRO A 122 -28.08 4.28 11.76
C PRO A 122 -27.50 5.38 12.63
N LYS A 123 -26.17 5.49 12.68
CA LYS A 123 -25.51 6.63 13.32
C LYS A 123 -26.02 7.85 12.59
N GLU A 124 -26.63 8.78 13.34
CA GLU A 124 -27.06 10.06 12.80
C GLU A 124 -25.96 10.62 11.91
N ARG A 125 -26.32 11.05 10.70
CA ARG A 125 -25.35 11.61 9.76
C ARG A 125 -24.57 12.68 10.52
N PRO A 126 -23.22 12.60 10.58
CA PRO A 126 -22.45 13.59 11.29
C PRO A 126 -22.81 14.97 10.76
N SER A 127 -23.03 15.90 11.68
CA SER A 127 -23.48 17.26 11.35
C SER A 127 -22.51 17.90 10.35
N ILE A 128 -22.98 18.89 9.59
CA ILE A 128 -22.14 19.60 8.60
C ILE A 128 -20.84 20.11 9.27
N SER A 129 -20.94 20.58 10.52
CA SER A 129 -19.81 20.99 11.36
C SER A 129 -18.82 19.85 11.68
N GLN A 130 -19.30 18.62 11.90
CA GLN A 130 -18.44 17.46 12.13
C GLN A 130 -17.74 17.03 10.83
N ARG A 131 -18.44 17.09 9.69
CA ARG A 131 -17.86 16.78 8.37
C ARG A 131 -16.75 17.76 7.97
N GLU A 132 -16.97 19.05 8.22
CA GLU A 132 -15.96 20.09 7.99
C GLU A 132 -14.75 19.91 8.90
N ARG A 133 -14.96 19.55 10.18
CA ARG A 133 -13.86 19.22 11.10
C ARG A 133 -13.02 18.04 10.62
N CYS A 134 -13.65 16.95 10.18
CA CYS A 134 -12.92 15.80 9.64
C CYS A 134 -12.15 16.15 8.35
N ARG A 135 -12.74 16.96 7.46
CA ARG A 135 -12.05 17.42 6.24
C ARG A 135 -10.85 18.31 6.56
N LYS A 136 -10.98 19.21 7.55
CA LYS A 136 -9.92 20.11 7.99
C LYS A 136 -8.80 19.35 8.72
N LEU A 137 -9.14 18.35 9.54
CA LEU A 137 -8.17 17.44 10.15
C LEU A 137 -7.38 16.65 9.10
N GLY A 138 -8.05 16.14 8.05
CA GLY A 138 -7.39 15.45 6.95
C GLY A 138 -6.38 16.34 6.19
N GLN A 139 -6.75 17.60 5.93
CA GLN A 139 -5.84 18.58 5.30
C GLN A 139 -4.61 18.86 6.17
N VAL A 140 -4.78 19.04 7.48
CA VAL A 140 -3.67 19.28 8.42
C VAL A 140 -2.73 18.08 8.54
N VAL A 141 -3.26 16.86 8.41
CA VAL A 141 -2.45 15.64 8.43
C VAL A 141 -1.64 15.51 7.15
N GLU A 142 -2.22 15.84 5.99
CA GLU A 142 -1.51 15.82 4.70
C GLU A 142 -0.44 16.92 4.59
N GLU A 143 -0.71 18.14 5.05
CA GLU A 143 0.32 19.20 5.12
C GLU A 143 1.50 18.77 5.98
N ARG A 144 1.24 18.21 7.18
CA ARG A 144 2.31 17.67 8.03
C ARG A 144 3.05 16.47 7.42
N ARG A 145 2.43 15.71 6.52
CA ARG A 145 3.09 14.64 5.76
C ARG A 145 4.01 15.21 4.68
N GLN A 146 3.58 16.25 3.97
CA GLN A 146 4.36 16.90 2.92
C GLN A 146 5.57 17.66 3.49
N ASP A 147 5.42 18.33 4.63
CA ASP A 147 6.52 19.02 5.30
C ASP A 147 7.63 18.05 5.73
N LYS A 148 7.26 16.91 6.33
CA LYS A 148 8.23 15.86 6.72
C LYS A 148 8.95 15.24 5.52
N MET A 149 8.27 15.09 4.38
CA MET A 149 8.88 14.59 3.14
C MET A 149 9.77 15.66 2.46
N GLY A 150 9.51 16.94 2.71
CA GLY A 150 10.33 18.05 2.23
C GLY A 150 11.63 18.20 3.02
N GLU A 151 11.59 18.04 4.35
CA GLU A 151 12.79 17.99 5.20
C GLU A 151 13.70 16.82 4.84
N ALA A 152 13.14 15.60 4.69
CA ALA A 152 13.92 14.41 4.33
C ALA A 152 14.63 14.49 2.96
N LYS A 153 14.20 15.40 2.06
CA LYS A 153 14.85 15.62 0.76
C LYS A 153 15.97 16.68 0.80
N LYS A 154 16.04 17.52 1.83
CA LYS A 154 17.13 18.50 1.99
C LYS A 154 18.41 17.87 2.53
N ASP A 155 18.29 16.79 3.29
CA ASP A 155 19.44 16.13 3.94
C ASP A 155 20.23 15.19 3.01
N HIS A 156 19.81 15.03 1.75
CA HIS A 156 20.49 14.19 0.75
C HIS A 156 21.22 14.97 -0.35
N HIS A 157 21.34 16.29 -0.22
CA HIS A 157 22.16 17.12 -1.11
C HIS A 157 23.41 17.63 -0.37
N PHE A 158 24.31 16.71 -0.05
CA PHE A 158 25.74 16.98 0.17
C PHE A 158 26.55 15.78 -0.30
#